data_AF-A0A3A6NLE3-F1
#
_entry.id   AF-A0A3A6NLE3-F1
#
_cell.length_a   1.000
_cell.length_b   1.000
_cell.length_c   1.000
_cell.angle_alpha   90.00
_cell.angle_beta   90.00
_cell.angle_gamma   90.00
#
_symmetry.space_group_name_H-M   'P 1'
#
loop_
_entity.id
_entity.type
_entity.pdbx_description
1 polymer ?
#
loop_
_entity_poly.entity_id
_entity_poly.type
_entity_poly.pdbx_seq_one_letter_code
_entity_poly.pdbx_strand_id
1 'polypeptide(L)'
;MPVRKISLRATLPGLLALAFILAPAAASAYTYSFRAYIDGESDLIISGNTVQWHNLQWDVPGITSEDGEDEDSNFPTTITTADMGAVDWYPGWPGGTFGDQESTVFTGLDQSLTAGVEIRSLVITEQRDADDPAGQGSVIIWQLPELDNDYTLILKFDDAAPPGAAWYTVELNTSAVPLPGAVWLLGSGLLGLVGLRRKNRK
;
A
#
# COMPACT_ATOMS: atom_id res chain seq x y z
N MET A 1 24.03 -79.75 2.11
CA MET A 1 23.46 -78.65 2.91
C MET A 1 22.67 -77.73 1.98
N PRO A 2 21.34 -77.55 2.16
CA PRO A 2 20.53 -76.78 1.23
C PRO A 2 20.51 -75.29 1.59
N VAL A 3 20.78 -74.43 0.61
CA VAL A 3 20.75 -72.96 0.75
C VAL A 3 19.30 -72.49 0.59
N ARG A 4 18.69 -72.00 1.68
CA ARG A 4 17.35 -71.39 1.66
C ARG A 4 17.43 -69.98 1.07
N LYS A 5 16.71 -69.73 -0.02
CA LYS A 5 16.50 -68.39 -0.59
C LYS A 5 15.41 -67.66 0.23
N ILE A 6 15.80 -66.58 0.90
CA ILE A 6 14.90 -65.69 1.65
C ILE A 6 14.36 -64.64 0.65
N SER A 7 13.04 -64.63 0.44
CA SER A 7 12.35 -63.64 -0.38
C SER A 7 11.88 -62.49 0.51
N LEU A 8 12.51 -61.32 0.41
CA LEU A 8 12.03 -60.08 1.03
C LEU A 8 10.89 -59.50 0.18
N ARG A 9 9.68 -59.50 0.73
CA ARG A 9 8.57 -58.70 0.19
C ARG A 9 8.67 -57.30 0.80
N ALA A 10 9.07 -56.32 0.00
CA ALA A 10 9.04 -54.91 0.38
C ALA A 10 7.59 -54.39 0.32
N THR A 11 6.93 -54.29 1.45
CA THR A 11 5.69 -53.53 1.62
C THR A 11 6.04 -52.04 1.66
N LEU A 12 5.75 -51.30 0.59
CA LEU A 12 5.76 -49.84 0.58
C LEU A 12 4.53 -49.34 1.37
N PRO A 13 4.68 -48.65 2.52
CA PRO A 13 3.57 -47.93 3.12
C PRO A 13 3.29 -46.68 2.26
N GLY A 14 2.07 -46.56 1.76
CA GLY A 14 1.62 -45.40 1.00
C GLY A 14 1.67 -44.14 1.84
N LEU A 15 2.60 -43.24 1.53
CA LEU A 15 2.67 -41.91 2.09
C LEU A 15 1.56 -41.07 1.44
N LEU A 16 0.41 -40.96 2.11
CA LEU A 16 -0.63 -40.00 1.74
C LEU A 16 -0.17 -38.62 2.23
N ALA A 17 0.64 -37.92 1.43
CA ALA A 17 1.02 -36.54 1.73
C ALA A 17 -0.19 -35.64 1.51
N LEU A 18 -0.88 -35.29 2.59
CA LEU A 18 -1.96 -34.32 2.57
C LEU A 18 -1.33 -32.92 2.41
N ALA A 19 -1.16 -32.49 1.16
CA ALA A 19 -0.78 -31.11 0.87
C ALA A 19 -1.98 -30.22 1.19
N PHE A 20 -1.99 -29.64 2.40
CA PHE A 20 -2.87 -28.50 2.69
C PHE A 20 -2.38 -27.33 1.85
N ILE A 21 -3.10 -27.05 0.76
CA ILE A 21 -2.97 -25.80 0.04
C ILE A 21 -3.52 -24.73 0.98
N LEU A 22 -2.63 -24.02 1.69
CA LEU A 22 -2.97 -22.77 2.34
C LEU A 22 -3.38 -21.79 1.24
N ALA A 23 -4.68 -21.64 1.02
CA ALA A 23 -5.17 -20.56 0.20
C ALA A 23 -4.77 -19.24 0.90
N PRO A 24 -4.10 -18.31 0.22
CA PRO A 24 -3.85 -17.00 0.80
C PRO A 24 -5.20 -16.38 1.19
N ALA A 25 -5.24 -15.68 2.33
CA ALA A 25 -6.40 -14.91 2.70
C ALA A 25 -6.72 -13.94 1.55
N ALA A 26 -8.00 -13.86 1.17
CA ALA A 26 -8.42 -12.88 0.18
C ALA A 26 -8.13 -11.48 0.73
N ALA A 27 -7.53 -10.62 -0.08
CA ALA A 27 -7.41 -9.21 0.24
C ALA A 27 -8.82 -8.62 0.50
N SER A 28 -8.93 -7.65 1.40
CA SER A 28 -10.14 -6.88 1.62
C SER A 28 -10.02 -5.50 1.00
N ALA A 29 -11.14 -4.93 0.57
CA ALA A 29 -11.22 -3.52 0.21
C ALA A 29 -11.14 -2.67 1.48
N TYR A 30 -10.47 -1.54 1.41
CA TYR A 30 -10.34 -0.57 2.49
C TYR A 30 -10.12 0.85 1.94
N THR A 31 -10.24 1.83 2.82
CA THR A 31 -10.02 3.25 2.49
C THR A 31 -8.96 3.83 3.41
N TYR A 32 -7.97 4.51 2.84
CA TYR A 32 -7.11 5.43 3.58
C TYR A 32 -7.58 6.85 3.36
N SER A 33 -7.55 7.67 4.41
CA SER A 33 -7.63 9.12 4.29
C SER A 33 -6.39 9.76 4.90
N PHE A 34 -5.76 10.66 4.16
CA PHE A 34 -4.60 11.43 4.57
C PHE A 34 -4.93 12.90 4.51
N ARG A 35 -4.75 13.63 5.60
CA ARG A 35 -4.88 15.08 5.64
C ARG A 35 -3.57 15.71 6.07
N ALA A 36 -3.02 16.61 5.27
CA ALA A 36 -1.75 17.27 5.55
C ALA A 36 -1.76 18.73 5.06
N TYR A 37 -0.93 19.55 5.70
CA TYR A 37 -0.66 20.92 5.27
C TYR A 37 0.60 20.90 4.39
N ILE A 38 0.46 21.32 3.14
CA ILE A 38 1.50 21.23 2.11
C ILE A 38 1.80 22.63 1.62
N ASP A 39 3.09 22.90 1.33
CA ASP A 39 3.58 24.13 0.72
C ASP A 39 4.69 23.75 -0.28
N GLY A 40 4.38 23.73 -1.57
CA GLY A 40 5.31 23.30 -2.61
C GLY A 40 5.11 21.86 -3.09
N GLU A 41 6.20 21.16 -3.41
CA GLU A 41 6.15 19.83 -4.06
C GLU A 41 6.60 18.74 -3.10
N SER A 42 5.75 17.71 -2.93
CA SER A 42 5.96 16.63 -1.96
C SER A 42 5.38 15.31 -2.44
N ASP A 43 6.09 14.23 -2.14
CA ASP A 43 5.65 12.86 -2.40
C ASP A 43 5.27 12.16 -1.08
N LEU A 44 4.04 11.62 -1.01
CA LEU A 44 3.60 10.73 0.06
C LEU A 44 3.81 9.29 -0.36
N ILE A 45 4.75 8.62 0.30
CA ILE A 45 5.18 7.26 0.00
C ILE A 45 4.50 6.31 0.98
N ILE A 46 3.73 5.37 0.46
CA ILE A 46 3.03 4.34 1.24
C ILE A 46 3.59 2.98 0.81
N SER A 47 4.22 2.27 1.74
CA SER A 47 4.81 0.97 1.48
C SER A 47 4.61 0.03 2.66
N GLY A 48 4.10 -1.16 2.40
CA GLY A 48 3.71 -2.10 3.44
C GLY A 48 2.72 -1.47 4.43
N ASN A 49 3.12 -1.41 5.70
CA ASN A 49 2.35 -0.79 6.79
C ASN A 49 2.93 0.55 7.25
N THR A 50 3.64 1.25 6.35
CA THR A 50 4.36 2.49 6.65
C THR A 50 3.99 3.63 5.71
N VAL A 51 4.20 4.86 6.21
CA VAL A 51 4.01 6.11 5.46
C VAL A 51 5.21 7.00 5.70
N GLN A 52 5.69 7.67 4.65
CA GLN A 52 6.80 8.61 4.70
C GLN A 52 6.55 9.75 3.72
N TRP A 53 6.97 10.96 4.08
CA TRP A 53 7.02 12.08 3.16
C TRP A 53 8.43 12.23 2.59
N HIS A 54 8.51 12.48 1.29
CA HIS A 54 9.69 12.99 0.60
C HIS A 54 9.35 14.37 0.04
N ASN A 55 9.80 15.42 0.71
CA ASN A 55 9.66 16.80 0.23
C ASN A 55 10.67 17.06 -0.87
N LEU A 56 10.27 17.81 -1.90
CA LEU A 56 11.12 18.11 -3.08
C LEU A 56 11.45 19.60 -3.15
N GLN A 57 10.52 20.47 -2.76
CA GLN A 57 10.67 21.91 -2.89
C GLN A 57 9.91 22.64 -1.77
N TRP A 58 10.45 23.79 -1.34
CA TRP A 58 9.91 24.69 -0.31
C TRP A 58 9.80 24.05 1.07
N ASP A 59 8.78 24.40 1.85
CA ASP A 59 8.63 23.93 3.22
C ASP A 59 8.14 22.48 3.25
N VAL A 60 8.66 21.74 4.21
CA VAL A 60 8.27 20.34 4.37
C VAL A 60 6.83 20.22 4.88
N PRO A 61 6.09 19.14 4.52
CA PRO A 61 4.74 18.89 5.01
C PRO A 61 4.57 19.09 6.52
N GLY A 62 3.57 19.90 6.87
CA GLY A 62 3.22 20.24 8.24
C GLY A 62 3.98 21.44 8.84
N ILE A 63 5.03 21.94 8.18
CA ILE A 63 5.79 23.11 8.59
C ILE A 63 5.60 24.22 7.53
N THR A 64 5.55 25.48 7.95
CA THR A 64 5.59 26.63 7.04
C THR A 64 6.46 27.73 7.62
N SER A 65 7.21 28.40 6.75
CA SER A 65 8.10 29.53 7.04
C SER A 65 7.50 30.88 6.62
N GLU A 66 6.27 30.88 6.08
CA GLU A 66 5.69 32.00 5.33
C GLU A 66 5.48 33.29 6.16
N ASP A 67 5.39 33.19 7.49
CA ASP A 67 5.07 34.35 8.33
C ASP A 67 6.26 35.14 8.89
N GLY A 68 7.50 34.76 8.59
CA GLY A 68 8.69 35.56 8.92
C GLY A 68 8.93 35.87 10.41
N GLU A 69 8.06 35.41 11.33
CA GLU A 69 8.18 35.66 12.76
C GLU A 69 8.00 34.43 13.66
N ASP A 70 7.44 33.29 13.23
CA ASP A 70 7.33 32.12 14.11
C ASP A 70 7.53 30.77 13.36
N GLU A 71 8.61 30.04 13.69
CA GLU A 71 8.86 28.63 13.32
C GLU A 71 7.89 27.65 14.02
N ASP A 72 6.77 28.13 14.57
CA ASP A 72 5.93 27.41 15.53
C ASP A 72 4.77 26.63 14.87
N SER A 73 4.57 26.78 13.55
CA SER A 73 3.57 26.02 12.81
C SER A 73 4.03 24.58 12.60
N ASN A 74 3.62 23.67 13.49
CA ASN A 74 3.82 22.24 13.35
C ASN A 74 2.47 21.52 13.31
N PHE A 75 1.97 21.31 12.10
CA PHE A 75 0.70 20.65 11.82
C PHE A 75 0.90 19.14 11.59
N PRO A 76 0.01 18.28 12.10
CA PRO A 76 0.10 16.86 11.85
C PRO A 76 -0.33 16.51 10.42
N THR A 77 0.20 15.40 9.94
CA THR A 77 -0.50 14.56 8.96
C THR A 77 -1.50 13.69 9.72
N THR A 78 -2.80 13.91 9.51
CA THR A 78 -3.84 13.04 10.07
C THR A 78 -4.07 11.85 9.13
N ILE A 79 -3.83 10.65 9.64
CA ILE A 79 -4.03 9.39 8.94
C ILE A 79 -5.31 8.75 9.49
N THR A 80 -6.27 8.43 8.62
CA THR A 80 -7.53 7.79 9.02
C THR A 80 -7.79 6.52 8.24
N THR A 81 -8.15 5.47 8.97
CA THR A 81 -8.63 4.20 8.42
C THR A 81 -9.85 3.71 9.18
N ALA A 82 -10.51 2.68 8.66
CA ALA A 82 -11.67 2.11 9.32
C ALA A 82 -11.32 1.45 10.67
N ASP A 83 -10.18 0.75 10.78
CA ASP A 83 -9.83 0.00 11.99
C ASP A 83 -9.01 0.84 12.98
N MET A 84 -8.13 1.72 12.50
CA MET A 84 -7.27 2.57 13.34
C MET A 84 -7.97 3.85 13.83
N GLY A 85 -9.01 4.32 13.11
CA GLY A 85 -9.57 5.66 13.32
C GLY A 85 -8.59 6.74 12.87
N ALA A 86 -8.77 7.98 13.34
CA ALA A 86 -7.89 9.10 13.04
C ALA A 86 -6.68 9.14 13.97
N VAL A 87 -5.49 9.21 13.40
CA VAL A 87 -4.20 9.30 14.10
C VAL A 87 -3.43 10.50 13.58
N ASP A 88 -3.06 11.40 14.48
CA ASP A 88 -2.19 12.52 14.15
C ASP A 88 -0.73 12.09 14.23
N TRP A 89 -0.05 12.18 13.10
CA TRP A 89 1.38 11.94 12.99
C TRP A 89 2.10 13.25 12.68
N TYR A 90 3.09 13.60 13.50
CA TYR A 90 3.97 14.75 13.30
C TYR A 90 5.29 14.25 12.67
N PRO A 91 5.51 14.44 11.37
CA PRO A 91 6.73 13.98 10.71
C PRO A 91 7.95 14.70 11.29
N GLY A 92 8.99 13.96 11.67
CA GLY A 92 10.29 14.55 12.02
C GLY A 92 11.13 14.76 10.76
N TRP A 93 11.90 15.84 10.72
CA TRP A 93 12.67 16.25 9.52
C TRP A 93 14.17 16.36 9.82
N PRO A 94 14.90 15.24 9.91
CA PRO A 94 16.29 15.21 10.38
C PRO A 94 17.26 15.96 9.47
N GLY A 95 16.93 16.14 8.19
CA GLY A 95 17.75 16.89 7.23
C GLY A 95 17.45 18.39 7.13
N GLY A 96 16.44 18.88 7.88
CA GLY A 96 15.94 20.25 7.84
C GLY A 96 14.51 20.34 7.32
N THR A 97 13.89 21.51 7.43
CA THR A 97 12.47 21.76 7.12
C THR A 97 12.24 22.43 5.77
N PHE A 98 13.24 22.45 4.88
CA PHE A 98 13.15 23.10 3.57
C PHE A 98 13.88 22.31 2.47
N GLY A 99 13.31 22.27 1.27
CA GLY A 99 13.86 21.65 0.07
C GLY A 99 13.75 20.13 0.04
N ASP A 100 14.68 19.47 -0.67
CA ASP A 100 14.72 18.02 -0.83
C ASP A 100 15.04 17.32 0.51
N GLN A 101 14.01 16.79 1.18
CA GLN A 101 14.09 16.27 2.54
C GLN A 101 13.20 15.04 2.73
N GLU A 102 13.66 14.12 3.55
CA GLU A 102 12.92 12.92 3.94
C GLU A 102 12.42 13.04 5.37
N SER A 103 11.15 12.71 5.59
CA SER A 103 10.61 12.65 6.94
C SER A 103 11.05 11.38 7.68
N THR A 104 10.83 11.34 8.98
CA THR A 104 10.73 10.07 9.72
C THR A 104 9.63 9.20 9.12
N VAL A 105 9.67 7.89 9.40
CA VAL A 105 8.64 6.96 8.92
C VAL A 105 7.54 6.79 9.96
N PHE A 106 6.28 6.99 9.57
CA PHE A 106 5.14 6.51 10.34
C PHE A 106 5.00 5.00 10.17
N THR A 107 4.83 4.28 11.28
CA THR A 107 4.62 2.84 11.29
C THR A 107 3.28 2.50 11.93
N GLY A 108 2.64 1.44 11.47
CA GLY A 108 1.43 0.92 12.10
C GLY A 108 0.15 1.23 11.34
N LEU A 109 0.24 1.44 10.03
CA LEU A 109 -0.95 1.29 9.19
C LEU A 109 -1.55 -0.11 9.45
N ASP A 110 -2.85 -0.13 9.68
CA ASP A 110 -3.64 -1.34 9.98
C ASP A 110 -3.76 -2.27 8.77
N GLN A 111 -3.84 -1.69 7.59
CA GLN A 111 -3.88 -2.38 6.31
C GLN A 111 -2.52 -2.22 5.60
N SER A 112 -2.15 -3.22 4.79
CA SER A 112 -0.92 -3.16 3.99
C SER A 112 -1.28 -3.19 2.51
N LEU A 113 -0.61 -2.35 1.71
CA LEU A 113 -0.63 -2.50 0.26
C LEU A 113 0.08 -3.82 -0.08
N THR A 114 -0.64 -4.76 -0.68
CA THR A 114 -0.17 -6.12 -0.92
C THR A 114 -0.76 -6.69 -2.21
N ALA A 115 -0.28 -7.87 -2.61
CA ALA A 115 -0.82 -8.62 -3.73
C ALA A 115 -2.35 -8.79 -3.61
N GLY A 116 -3.08 -8.40 -4.66
CA GLY A 116 -4.54 -8.52 -4.71
C GLY A 116 -5.29 -7.31 -4.18
N VAL A 117 -4.60 -6.21 -3.84
CA VAL A 117 -5.21 -4.89 -3.63
C VAL A 117 -4.99 -4.05 -4.89
N GLU A 118 -6.04 -3.39 -5.37
CA GLU A 118 -5.98 -2.43 -6.49
C GLU A 118 -6.56 -1.08 -6.03
N ILE A 119 -5.88 0.02 -6.38
CA ILE A 119 -6.40 1.37 -6.16
C ILE A 119 -7.55 1.62 -7.15
N ARG A 120 -8.75 1.88 -6.63
CA ARG A 120 -9.96 2.11 -7.44
C ARG A 120 -10.17 3.58 -7.74
N SER A 121 -10.00 4.42 -6.75
CA SER A 121 -10.20 5.86 -6.90
C SER A 121 -9.35 6.64 -5.91
N LEU A 122 -9.02 7.85 -6.35
CA LEU A 122 -8.42 8.92 -5.58
C LEU A 122 -9.47 10.04 -5.51
N VAL A 123 -9.88 10.42 -4.30
CA VAL A 123 -10.70 11.61 -4.08
C VAL A 123 -9.83 12.63 -3.38
N ILE A 124 -9.79 13.85 -3.93
CA ILE A 124 -8.98 14.94 -3.40
C ILE A 124 -9.93 16.05 -3.00
N THR A 125 -9.80 16.50 -1.76
CA THR A 125 -10.43 17.71 -1.26
C THR A 125 -9.33 18.62 -0.78
N GLU A 126 -9.05 19.65 -1.57
CA GLU A 126 -8.23 20.77 -1.13
C GLU A 126 -9.10 21.74 -0.33
N GLN A 127 -8.59 22.22 0.79
CA GLN A 127 -9.19 23.25 1.60
C GLN A 127 -8.21 24.42 1.72
N ARG A 128 -8.33 25.36 0.78
CA ARG A 128 -7.65 26.66 0.84
C ARG A 128 -8.54 27.69 1.54
N ASP A 129 -7.93 28.68 2.18
CA ASP A 129 -8.67 29.79 2.75
C ASP A 129 -9.43 30.55 1.65
N ALA A 130 -10.66 30.96 1.96
CA ALA A 130 -11.60 31.51 0.98
C ALA A 130 -11.11 32.80 0.28
N ASP A 131 -10.06 33.41 0.83
CA ASP A 131 -9.51 34.68 0.36
C ASP A 131 -8.44 34.52 -0.74
N ASP A 132 -7.96 33.30 -1.04
CA ASP A 132 -7.04 33.04 -2.16
C ASP A 132 -7.56 31.98 -3.15
N PRO A 133 -8.42 32.37 -4.11
CA PRO A 133 -9.01 31.45 -5.10
C PRO A 133 -8.10 31.14 -6.29
N ALA A 134 -6.89 31.72 -6.37
CA ALA A 134 -6.01 31.50 -7.51
C ALA A 134 -5.28 30.17 -7.30
N GLY A 135 -5.49 29.23 -8.22
CA GLY A 135 -4.72 28.00 -8.44
C GLY A 135 -4.80 26.94 -7.35
N GLN A 136 -5.46 25.84 -7.70
CA GLN A 136 -5.49 24.61 -6.93
C GLN A 136 -4.18 23.88 -7.19
N GLY A 137 -3.44 23.54 -6.14
CA GLY A 137 -2.38 22.57 -6.27
C GLY A 137 -2.97 21.22 -6.70
N SER A 138 -2.14 20.39 -7.32
CA SER A 138 -2.58 19.10 -7.86
C SER A 138 -2.11 17.95 -7.00
N VAL A 139 -2.95 16.92 -6.89
CA VAL A 139 -2.53 15.63 -6.32
C VAL A 139 -2.76 14.55 -7.37
N ILE A 140 -1.73 13.75 -7.64
CA ILE A 140 -1.79 12.64 -8.59
C ILE A 140 -1.21 11.36 -8.00
N ILE A 141 -1.64 10.21 -8.54
CA ILE A 141 -0.92 8.95 -8.32
C ILE A 141 0.27 8.94 -9.28
N TRP A 142 1.48 9.05 -8.74
CA TRP A 142 2.72 8.99 -9.52
C TRP A 142 3.18 7.55 -9.74
N GLN A 143 2.99 6.69 -8.74
CA GLN A 143 3.33 5.27 -8.79
C GLN A 143 2.22 4.42 -8.19
N LEU A 144 1.77 3.38 -8.90
CA LEU A 144 0.82 2.39 -8.39
C LEU A 144 1.56 1.27 -7.60
N PRO A 145 0.92 0.65 -6.59
CA PRO A 145 1.52 -0.46 -5.86
C PRO A 145 1.56 -1.72 -6.73
N GLU A 146 2.75 -2.12 -7.14
CA GLU A 146 2.99 -3.26 -8.04
C GLU A 146 4.04 -4.22 -7.46
N LEU A 147 4.11 -5.45 -7.97
CA LEU A 147 5.02 -6.47 -7.42
C LEU A 147 6.49 -6.08 -7.56
N ASP A 148 6.84 -5.36 -8.62
CA ASP A 148 8.22 -4.95 -8.93
C ASP A 148 8.70 -3.74 -8.12
N ASN A 149 7.79 -3.01 -7.46
CA ASN A 149 8.08 -1.91 -6.56
C ASN A 149 7.72 -2.22 -5.10
N ASP A 150 7.64 -3.51 -4.75
CA ASP A 150 7.29 -3.99 -3.42
C ASP A 150 5.94 -3.44 -2.89
N TYR A 151 4.99 -3.25 -3.80
CA TYR A 151 3.67 -2.68 -3.55
C TYR A 151 3.71 -1.26 -2.97
N THR A 152 4.67 -0.45 -3.42
CA THR A 152 4.82 0.95 -3.01
C THR A 152 3.93 1.85 -3.85
N LEU A 153 3.08 2.64 -3.19
CA LEU A 153 2.28 3.72 -3.78
C LEU A 153 2.95 5.06 -3.51
N ILE A 154 3.00 5.92 -4.53
CA ILE A 154 3.47 7.31 -4.39
C ILE A 154 2.36 8.25 -4.85
N LEU A 155 1.92 9.12 -3.94
CA LEU A 155 1.06 10.25 -4.26
C LEU A 155 1.93 11.49 -4.35
N LYS A 156 1.79 12.24 -5.44
CA LYS A 156 2.53 13.48 -5.66
C LYS A 156 1.62 14.66 -5.45
N PHE A 157 2.02 15.57 -4.57
CA PHE A 157 1.41 16.85 -4.28
C PHE A 157 2.25 17.93 -4.95
N ASP A 158 1.61 18.78 -5.74
CA ASP A 158 2.24 19.93 -6.41
C ASP A 158 1.43 21.19 -6.08
N ASP A 159 1.87 21.88 -5.04
CA ASP A 159 1.37 23.15 -4.53
C ASP A 159 2.37 24.29 -4.80
N ALA A 160 3.21 24.13 -5.82
CA ALA A 160 4.28 25.09 -6.11
C ALA A 160 3.81 26.34 -6.89
N ALA A 161 2.58 26.35 -7.43
CA ALA A 161 2.09 27.50 -8.17
C ALA A 161 0.54 27.56 -8.23
N PRO A 162 -0.06 28.70 -7.86
CA PRO A 162 0.55 29.86 -7.21
C PRO A 162 1.04 29.52 -5.80
N PRO A 163 1.98 30.31 -5.25
CA PRO A 163 2.50 30.04 -3.91
C PRO A 163 1.40 30.14 -2.85
N GLY A 164 1.63 29.44 -1.74
CA GLY A 164 0.83 29.55 -0.52
C GLY A 164 0.33 28.19 -0.07
N ALA A 165 0.62 27.87 1.18
CA ALA A 165 0.37 26.57 1.77
C ALA A 165 -1.14 26.28 1.97
N ALA A 166 -1.55 25.04 1.72
CA ALA A 166 -2.95 24.62 1.86
C ALA A 166 -3.12 23.27 2.54
N TRP A 167 -4.33 23.04 3.07
CA TRP A 167 -4.72 21.73 3.59
C TRP A 167 -5.20 20.85 2.45
N TYR A 168 -4.58 19.69 2.29
CA TYR A 168 -5.00 18.65 1.37
C TYR A 168 -5.58 17.48 2.14
N THR A 169 -6.74 16.99 1.72
CA THR A 169 -7.31 15.72 2.15
C THR A 169 -7.41 14.77 0.96
N VAL A 170 -6.79 13.61 1.08
CA VAL A 170 -6.78 12.58 0.05
C VAL A 170 -7.44 11.32 0.58
N GLU A 171 -8.45 10.82 -0.13
CA GLU A 171 -9.04 9.51 0.14
C GLU A 171 -8.67 8.51 -0.96
N LEU A 172 -8.02 7.42 -0.55
CA LEU A 172 -7.65 6.29 -1.40
C LEU A 172 -8.60 5.15 -1.14
N ASN A 173 -9.43 4.83 -2.14
CA ASN A 173 -10.31 3.67 -2.07
C ASN A 173 -9.68 2.50 -2.79
N THR A 174 -9.56 1.36 -2.11
CA THR A 174 -9.02 0.13 -2.68
C THR A 174 -10.10 -0.89 -2.96
N SER A 175 -9.78 -1.89 -3.78
CA SER A 175 -10.59 -3.10 -3.92
C SER A 175 -9.76 -4.36 -3.89
N ALA A 176 -10.40 -5.43 -3.45
CA ALA A 176 -9.86 -6.77 -3.55
C ALA A 176 -9.98 -7.29 -5.00
N VAL A 177 -8.85 -7.72 -5.57
CA VAL A 177 -8.78 -8.37 -6.88
C VAL A 177 -8.33 -9.82 -6.69
N PRO A 178 -9.05 -10.80 -7.28
CA PRO A 178 -8.61 -12.18 -7.23
C PRO A 178 -7.20 -12.35 -7.79
N LEU A 179 -6.31 -12.99 -7.01
CA LEU A 179 -4.95 -13.27 -7.46
C LEU A 179 -4.99 -14.15 -8.74
N PRO A 180 -4.25 -13.81 -9.80
CA PRO A 180 -4.22 -14.60 -11.04
C PRO A 180 -3.90 -16.09 -10.83
N GLY A 181 -3.16 -16.42 -9.77
CA GLY A 181 -2.87 -17.80 -9.38
C GLY A 181 -4.12 -18.63 -9.08
N ALA A 182 -5.20 -18.03 -8.58
CA ALA A 182 -6.46 -18.73 -8.35
C ALA A 182 -7.07 -19.23 -9.66
N VAL A 183 -6.90 -18.49 -10.77
CA VAL A 183 -7.37 -18.90 -12.10
C VAL A 183 -6.56 -20.09 -12.60
N TRP A 184 -5.23 -20.08 -12.42
CA TRP A 184 -4.37 -21.20 -12.79
C TRP A 184 -4.62 -22.46 -11.94
N LEU A 185 -4.86 -22.30 -10.64
CA LEU A 185 -5.22 -23.40 -9.75
C LEU A 185 -6.59 -23.98 -10.10
N LEU A 186 -7.58 -23.13 -10.41
CA LEU A 186 -8.89 -23.57 -10.84
C LEU A 186 -8.80 -24.32 -12.17
N GLY A 187 -8.07 -23.77 -13.15
CA GLY A 187 -7.89 -24.38 -14.46
C GLY A 187 -7.15 -25.73 -14.41
N SER A 188 -6.06 -25.80 -13.65
CA SER A 188 -5.29 -27.06 -13.49
C SER A 188 -6.06 -28.10 -12.66
N GLY A 189 -6.81 -27.68 -11.65
CA GLY A 189 -7.70 -28.54 -10.87
C GLY A 189 -8.82 -29.15 -11.72
N LEU A 190 -9.48 -28.35 -12.58
CA LEU A 190 -10.50 -28.83 -13.51
C LEU A 190 -9.95 -29.85 -14.50
N LEU A 191 -8.77 -29.58 -15.08
CA LEU A 191 -8.10 -30.54 -15.97
C LEU A 191 -7.74 -31.85 -15.24
N GLY A 192 -7.28 -31.76 -14.00
CA GLY A 192 -7.03 -32.93 -13.15
C GLY A 192 -8.29 -33.78 -12.92
N LEU A 193 -9.42 -33.15 -12.58
CA LEU A 193 -10.70 -33.84 -12.38
C LEU A 193 -11.21 -34.52 -13.65
N VAL A 194 -11.09 -33.86 -14.81
CA VAL A 194 -11.44 -34.47 -16.11
C VAL A 194 -10.56 -35.68 -16.41
N GLY A 195 -9.26 -35.61 -16.11
CA GLY A 195 -8.33 -36.74 -16.22
C GLY A 195 -8.75 -37.92 -15.34
N LEU A 196 -9.11 -37.65 -14.08
CA LEU A 196 -9.56 -38.68 -13.12
C LEU A 196 -10.84 -39.40 -13.59
N ARG A 197 -11.82 -38.64 -14.12
CA ARG A 197 -13.08 -39.19 -14.64
C ARG A 197 -12.86 -40.16 -15.82
N ARG A 198 -11.88 -39.89 -16.68
CA ARG A 198 -11.55 -40.76 -17.82
C ARG A 198 -10.94 -42.09 -17.38
N LYS A 199 -10.18 -42.10 -16.28
CA LYS A 199 -9.55 -43.32 -15.75
C LYS A 199 -10.57 -44.33 -15.21
N ASN A 200 -11.64 -43.88 -14.56
CA ASN A 200 -12.63 -44.75 -13.90
C ASN A 200 -13.69 -45.36 -14.86
N ARG A 201 -13.57 -45.16 -16.17
CA ARG A 201 -14.48 -45.73 -17.18
C ARG A 201 -13.90 -46.95 -17.92
N LYS A 202 -12.71 -47.41 -17.51
CA LYS A 202 -12.10 -48.67 -17.95
C LYS A 202 -12.03 -49.61 -16.76
#